data_AF-A0A2J8A4R6-F1
#
_entry.id   AF-A0A2J8A4R6-F1
#
_cell.length_a   1.000
_cell.length_b   1.000
_cell.length_c   1.000
_cell.angle_alpha   90.00
_cell.angle_beta   90.00
_cell.angle_gamma   90.00
#
_symmetry.space_group_name_H-M   'P 1'
#
loop_
_entity.id
_entity.type
_entity.pdbx_description
1 polymer ?
#
loop_
_entity_poly.entity_id
_entity_poly.type
_entity_poly.pdbx_seq_one_letter_code
_entity_poly.pdbx_strand_id
1 'polypeptide(L)'
;MQGVSATSQDSAAAGGLLMAVEAALRAGLRRGEVLRVVARAVGIDTDTSDDLEALLLRHGLVPDPPDSSGLGPACSRACEVTQARQGGPVTPYVPPTANPYLPPTVGPYLPPTANLYLPPPGTGTTTALHLMVEELLKGHGSWDFPPQLGPRPRNLCCIGDRAQYLERAFPRMLEAGFSPTAPDAAGVTVIALLKEGYIQHGTRADGLRTTHGDAGHREMQVAIRRALELCGEEAPLCGGAAAAAGTAGDAAAAPAGPITAAAAEASWRFRMPIGVYAGRLLTELPAHHIEWMCNTEGFFDSRPETRELLEHLLALGLVRQEGGRVVPVHEEDSRTARMPFGPHRGTLLTDLSPGFIEWMCREDRRKRPGRFFDSTPRMVALLRHLKELGRVKQVGDFVVPCTAQPQRHGPPYDEHMHGDDGGRVADPNCAVCMALG
;
A
#
# COMPACT_ATOMS: atom_id res chain seq x y z
N MET A 1 4.12 55.47 35.65
CA MET A 1 3.39 54.20 35.47
C MET A 1 4.01 53.49 34.27
N GLN A 2 4.88 52.51 34.53
CA GLN A 2 5.54 51.70 33.51
C GLN A 2 4.60 50.56 33.11
N GLY A 3 4.23 50.48 31.82
CA GLY A 3 3.50 49.35 31.26
C GLY A 3 4.48 48.24 30.92
N VAL A 4 4.39 47.12 31.63
CA VAL A 4 5.08 45.87 31.27
C VAL A 4 4.26 45.17 30.20
N SER A 5 4.86 44.91 29.03
CA SER A 5 4.23 44.22 27.90
C SER A 5 3.72 42.83 28.29
N ALA A 6 2.43 42.60 28.07
CA ALA A 6 1.73 41.33 28.30
C ALA A 6 2.33 40.13 27.53
N THR A 7 3.12 40.36 26.48
CA THR A 7 3.71 39.30 25.65
C THR A 7 4.87 38.53 26.31
N SER A 8 5.49 39.07 27.36
CA SER A 8 6.61 38.41 28.06
C SER A 8 6.11 37.35 29.07
N GLN A 9 4.95 37.58 29.70
CA GLN A 9 4.38 36.65 30.68
C GLN A 9 3.79 35.40 30.03
N ASP A 10 3.18 35.51 28.84
CA ASP A 10 2.60 34.37 28.14
C ASP A 10 3.64 33.37 27.64
N SER A 11 4.86 33.82 27.28
CA SER A 11 5.93 32.94 26.82
C SER A 11 6.57 32.14 27.96
N ALA A 12 6.67 32.72 29.16
CA ALA A 12 7.22 32.02 30.33
C ALA A 12 6.23 30.96 30.86
N ALA A 13 4.93 31.26 30.81
CA ALA A 13 3.87 30.34 31.19
C ALA A 13 3.82 29.11 30.26
N ALA A 14 3.94 29.32 28.93
CA ALA A 14 3.96 28.24 27.95
C ALA A 14 5.16 27.29 28.13
N GLY A 15 6.34 27.84 28.46
CA GLY A 15 7.55 27.05 28.73
C GLY A 15 7.40 26.16 29.98
N GLY A 16 6.80 26.67 31.06
CA GLY A 16 6.55 25.89 32.27
C GLY A 16 5.55 24.74 32.05
N LEU A 17 4.55 24.97 31.21
CA LEU A 17 3.47 24.02 30.89
C LEU A 17 4.01 22.82 30.09
N LEU A 18 4.86 23.08 29.09
CA LEU A 18 5.54 22.05 28.30
C LEU A 18 6.48 21.18 29.15
N MET A 19 7.25 21.79 30.06
CA MET A 19 8.14 21.07 30.97
C MET A 19 7.36 20.16 31.93
N ALA A 20 6.20 20.60 32.42
CA ALA A 20 5.33 19.81 33.29
C ALA A 20 4.71 18.60 32.57
N VAL A 21 4.26 18.78 31.31
CA VAL A 21 3.75 17.69 30.46
C VAL A 21 4.84 16.64 30.24
N GLU A 22 6.05 17.08 29.89
CA GLU A 22 7.14 16.18 29.54
C GLU A 22 7.67 15.41 30.75
N ALA A 23 7.75 16.05 31.93
CA ALA A 23 8.08 15.39 33.18
C ALA A 23 7.03 14.34 33.58
N ALA A 24 5.75 14.63 33.38
CA ALA A 24 4.67 13.70 33.69
C ALA A 24 4.65 12.48 32.75
N LEU A 25 4.92 12.68 31.46
CA LEU A 25 5.06 11.58 30.50
C LEU A 25 6.28 10.70 30.79
N ARG A 26 7.42 11.28 31.20
CA ARG A 26 8.60 10.52 31.64
C ARG A 26 8.34 9.68 32.89
N ALA A 27 7.42 10.11 33.75
CA ALA A 27 6.99 9.36 34.93
C ALA A 27 6.00 8.23 34.62
N GLY A 28 5.63 8.01 33.35
CA GLY A 28 4.73 6.93 32.94
C GLY A 28 3.24 7.18 33.25
N LEU A 29 2.87 8.43 33.52
CA LEU A 29 1.48 8.81 33.81
C LEU A 29 0.60 8.62 32.57
N ARG A 30 -0.62 8.12 32.78
CA ARG A 30 -1.59 7.96 31.68
C ARG A 30 -2.08 9.34 31.24
N ARG A 31 -2.53 9.46 29.99
CA ARG A 31 -2.97 10.72 29.36
C ARG A 31 -3.92 11.56 30.24
N GLY A 32 -4.90 10.93 30.89
CA GLY A 32 -5.84 11.61 31.80
C GLY A 32 -5.21 12.14 33.10
N GLU A 33 -4.10 11.55 33.55
CA GLU A 33 -3.36 11.99 34.74
C GLU A 33 -2.41 13.14 34.41
N VAL A 34 -1.79 13.11 33.23
CA VAL A 34 -0.95 14.21 32.70
C VAL A 34 -1.77 15.50 32.60
N LEU A 35 -3.00 15.42 32.06
CA LEU A 35 -3.88 16.59 31.94
C LEU A 35 -4.26 17.18 33.31
N ARG A 36 -4.47 16.35 34.32
CA ARG A 36 -4.75 16.81 35.70
C ARG A 36 -3.54 17.49 36.36
N VAL A 37 -2.34 16.97 36.10
CA VAL A 37 -1.08 17.57 36.59
C VAL A 37 -0.86 18.94 35.96
N VAL A 38 -1.14 19.06 34.67
CA VAL A 38 -1.02 20.32 33.91
C VAL A 38 -2.05 21.36 34.35
N ALA A 39 -3.33 20.98 34.47
CA ALA A 39 -4.38 21.88 34.94
C ALA A 39 -4.07 22.42 36.35
N ARG A 40 -3.59 21.55 37.26
CA ARG A 40 -3.17 21.94 38.61
C ARG A 40 -1.95 22.86 38.62
N ALA A 41 -0.99 22.66 37.71
CA ALA A 41 0.20 23.51 37.60
C ALA A 41 -0.12 24.92 37.08
N VAL A 42 -1.22 25.08 36.35
CA VAL A 42 -1.68 26.35 35.76
C VAL A 42 -2.78 27.01 36.60
N GLY A 43 -3.24 26.34 37.67
CA GLY A 43 -4.27 26.85 38.57
C GLY A 43 -5.68 26.86 37.96
N ILE A 44 -5.94 25.98 36.98
CA ILE A 44 -7.24 25.87 36.30
C ILE A 44 -8.05 24.79 36.98
N ASP A 45 -9.28 25.13 37.37
CA ASP A 45 -10.23 24.20 37.97
C ASP A 45 -10.71 23.18 36.91
N THR A 46 -10.62 21.89 37.20
CA THR A 46 -10.74 20.82 36.19
C THR A 46 -12.17 20.37 35.90
N ASP A 47 -13.16 21.07 36.43
CA ASP A 47 -14.56 20.62 36.40
C ASP A 47 -15.30 20.98 35.10
N THR A 48 -14.71 21.78 34.21
CA THR A 48 -15.26 22.11 32.88
C THR A 48 -14.26 21.78 31.77
N SER A 49 -14.58 20.78 30.96
CA SER A 49 -13.80 20.33 29.78
C SER A 49 -13.53 21.46 28.78
N ASP A 50 -14.42 22.46 28.74
CA ASP A 50 -14.46 23.52 27.73
C ASP A 50 -13.31 24.53 27.90
N ASP A 51 -12.86 24.81 29.14
CA ASP A 51 -11.78 25.76 29.41
C ASP A 51 -10.40 25.17 29.06
N LEU A 52 -10.24 23.85 29.26
CA LEU A 52 -9.04 23.12 28.87
C LEU A 52 -8.94 23.01 27.33
N GLU A 53 -10.07 22.76 26.67
CA GLU A 53 -10.16 22.73 25.21
C GLU A 53 -9.87 24.11 24.60
N ALA A 54 -10.42 25.18 25.18
CA ALA A 54 -10.15 26.56 24.76
C ALA A 54 -8.66 26.92 24.92
N LEU A 55 -8.00 26.47 25.98
CA LEU A 55 -6.58 26.73 26.21
C LEU A 55 -5.69 25.94 25.23
N LEU A 56 -6.02 24.69 24.95
CA LEU A 56 -5.31 23.86 23.96
C LEU A 56 -5.44 24.46 22.55
N LEU A 57 -6.64 24.90 22.17
CA LEU A 57 -6.90 25.59 20.90
C LEU A 57 -6.13 26.92 20.80
N ARG A 58 -6.06 27.69 21.89
CA ARG A 58 -5.34 28.98 21.94
C ARG A 58 -3.83 28.82 21.77
N HIS A 59 -3.28 27.66 22.11
CA HIS A 59 -1.87 27.32 21.91
C HIS A 59 -1.61 26.44 20.68
N GLY A 60 -2.58 26.30 19.78
CA GLY A 60 -2.44 25.58 18.51
C GLY A 60 -2.39 24.05 18.65
N LEU A 61 -2.77 23.52 19.80
CA LEU A 61 -2.89 22.08 20.07
C LEU A 61 -4.34 21.66 19.83
N VAL A 62 -4.64 21.22 18.60
CA VAL A 62 -5.96 20.64 18.29
C VAL A 62 -5.98 19.20 18.82
N PRO A 63 -6.90 18.81 19.72
CA PRO A 63 -7.04 17.41 20.09
C PRO A 63 -7.56 16.61 18.88
N ASP A 64 -6.92 15.47 18.60
CA ASP A 64 -7.48 14.49 17.65
C ASP A 64 -8.91 14.13 18.07
N PRO A 65 -9.86 13.95 17.12
CA PRO A 65 -11.17 13.44 17.46
C PRO A 65 -11.04 12.07 18.15
N PRO A 66 -11.90 11.73 19.13
CA PRO A 66 -11.83 10.43 19.78
C PRO A 66 -11.98 9.33 18.74
N ASP A 67 -11.11 8.33 18.82
CA ASP A 67 -11.09 7.13 17.99
C ASP A 67 -12.52 6.60 17.78
N SER A 68 -13.06 6.79 16.57
CA SER A 68 -14.18 6.00 16.07
C SER A 68 -13.67 4.62 15.70
N SER A 69 -13.24 3.86 16.71
CA SER A 69 -13.18 2.41 16.67
C SER A 69 -14.62 1.89 16.77
N GLY A 70 -15.31 1.95 15.63
CA GLY A 70 -16.65 1.43 15.47
C GLY A 70 -17.50 2.34 14.59
N LEU A 71 -17.25 2.34 13.27
CA LEU A 71 -18.28 2.46 12.23
C LEU A 71 -17.63 2.43 10.83
N GLY A 72 -17.97 1.38 10.10
CA GLY A 72 -17.92 1.32 8.64
C GLY A 72 -18.31 -0.09 8.16
N PRO A 73 -19.03 -0.29 7.04
CA PRO A 73 -19.77 0.66 6.20
C PRO A 73 -21.27 0.30 5.99
N ALA A 74 -22.07 1.30 5.63
CA ALA A 74 -23.41 1.10 5.07
C ALA A 74 -23.31 0.68 3.59
N CYS A 75 -23.46 -0.62 3.31
CA CYS A 75 -24.24 -1.14 2.18
C CYS A 75 -24.33 -2.67 2.25
N SER A 76 -25.17 -3.21 3.15
CA SER A 76 -26.05 -4.37 2.92
C SER A 76 -26.69 -4.86 4.23
N ARG A 77 -28.03 -4.76 4.25
CA ARG A 77 -29.03 -5.61 4.92
C ARG A 77 -29.04 -5.60 6.46
N ALA A 78 -30.08 -5.10 7.13
CA ALA A 78 -31.48 -5.54 7.09
C ALA A 78 -31.63 -7.07 7.29
N CYS A 79 -31.63 -7.49 8.56
CA CYS A 79 -32.56 -8.47 9.16
C CYS A 79 -32.31 -8.57 10.69
N GLU A 80 -33.39 -8.35 11.47
CA GLU A 80 -33.69 -8.90 12.83
C GLU A 80 -32.75 -8.49 14.00
N VAL A 81 -33.10 -7.64 14.98
CA VAL A 81 -34.26 -7.59 15.94
C VAL A 81 -34.46 -8.96 16.60
N THR A 82 -34.05 -9.26 17.84
CA THR A 82 -34.53 -8.83 19.19
C THR A 82 -33.63 -9.57 20.22
N GLN A 83 -33.17 -9.07 21.38
CA GLN A 83 -33.81 -8.95 22.72
C GLN A 83 -32.63 -8.70 23.71
N ALA A 84 -32.51 -7.59 24.44
CA ALA A 84 -33.15 -7.21 25.72
C ALA A 84 -32.67 -7.95 27.01
N ARG A 85 -32.09 -7.13 27.91
CA ARG A 85 -32.11 -7.13 29.39
C ARG A 85 -31.22 -8.07 30.22
N GLN A 86 -30.36 -7.44 31.05
CA GLN A 86 -30.23 -7.49 32.53
C GLN A 86 -28.88 -6.80 32.89
N GLY A 87 -28.64 -5.97 33.91
CA GLY A 87 -29.40 -5.53 35.08
C GLY A 87 -28.49 -5.38 36.32
N GLY A 88 -27.74 -4.25 36.45
CA GLY A 88 -27.15 -3.66 37.69
C GLY A 88 -26.05 -4.43 38.48
N PRO A 89 -25.47 -3.87 39.58
CA PRO A 89 -25.42 -2.47 40.06
C PRO A 89 -24.00 -1.97 40.43
N VAL A 90 -23.93 -0.66 40.73
CA VAL A 90 -22.75 0.17 41.07
C VAL A 90 -22.48 0.19 42.58
N THR A 91 -21.21 0.24 42.99
CA THR A 91 -20.77 0.74 44.32
C THR A 91 -19.44 1.52 44.25
N PRO A 92 -19.17 2.46 45.18
CA PRO A 92 -18.39 3.67 44.93
C PRO A 92 -16.93 3.63 45.41
N TYR A 93 -16.15 4.55 44.84
CA TYR A 93 -14.72 4.79 45.06
C TYR A 93 -14.46 5.61 46.33
N VAL A 94 -13.38 5.29 47.05
CA VAL A 94 -12.82 6.05 48.19
C VAL A 94 -11.31 6.20 47.98
N PRO A 95 -10.73 7.41 47.93
CA PRO A 95 -9.28 7.57 47.91
C PRO A 95 -8.72 7.91 49.30
N PRO A 96 -7.51 7.45 49.67
CA PRO A 96 -6.83 7.93 50.87
C PRO A 96 -5.89 9.10 50.57
N THR A 97 -6.20 10.22 51.22
CA THR A 97 -5.34 11.14 51.99
C THR A 97 -3.85 11.31 51.62
N ALA A 98 -3.51 12.57 51.36
CA ALA A 98 -2.17 13.16 51.35
C ALA A 98 -1.50 13.18 52.74
N ASN A 99 -0.17 13.22 52.77
CA ASN A 99 0.56 13.98 53.80
C ASN A 99 1.89 14.54 53.24
N PRO A 100 2.34 15.73 53.70
CA PRO A 100 3.36 16.56 53.08
C PRO A 100 4.70 16.49 53.82
N TYR A 101 5.82 16.50 53.10
CA TYR A 101 7.09 17.04 53.60
C TYR A 101 7.95 17.52 52.44
N LEU A 102 8.04 18.85 52.32
CA LEU A 102 9.18 19.60 51.75
C LEU A 102 10.14 19.89 52.92
N PRO A 103 11.45 20.20 52.75
CA PRO A 103 11.86 21.47 52.14
C PRO A 103 13.30 21.42 51.48
N PRO A 104 14.08 22.52 51.33
CA PRO A 104 14.38 23.10 50.01
C PRO A 104 15.88 23.37 49.73
N THR A 105 16.32 23.45 48.46
CA THR A 105 17.56 24.21 48.16
C THR A 105 17.67 24.79 46.74
N VAL A 106 17.73 26.12 46.73
CA VAL A 106 18.42 27.08 45.83
C VAL A 106 19.49 26.47 44.90
N GLY A 107 19.42 26.66 43.58
CA GLY A 107 20.17 27.71 42.87
C GLY A 107 20.68 27.23 41.49
N PRO A 108 21.02 28.14 40.55
CA PRO A 108 20.76 27.97 39.13
C PRO A 108 22.00 27.61 38.30
N TYR A 109 21.82 26.77 37.27
CA TYR A 109 22.74 26.69 36.12
C TYR A 109 21.95 26.40 34.84
N LEU A 110 21.91 27.39 33.94
CA LEU A 110 21.84 27.14 32.50
C LEU A 110 23.22 26.61 32.06
N PRO A 111 23.26 25.68 31.08
CA PRO A 111 23.91 26.05 29.83
C PRO A 111 23.10 25.70 28.56
N PRO A 112 23.52 26.24 27.41
CA PRO A 112 22.79 26.27 26.16
C PRO A 112 23.06 25.05 25.26
N THR A 113 22.28 24.93 24.18
CA THR A 113 22.32 23.92 23.09
C THR A 113 21.77 22.54 23.45
N ALA A 114 20.50 22.31 23.15
CA ALA A 114 19.98 20.97 22.94
C ALA A 114 20.56 20.44 21.62
N ASN A 115 21.77 19.89 21.70
CA ASN A 115 22.30 19.04 20.65
C ASN A 115 21.34 17.84 20.53
N LEU A 116 20.73 17.69 19.36
CA LEU A 116 20.24 16.39 18.92
C LEU A 116 21.43 15.43 19.08
N TYR A 117 21.28 14.44 19.96
CA TYR A 117 22.31 13.45 20.23
C TYR A 117 22.48 12.62 18.95
N LEU A 118 23.35 13.08 18.06
CA LEU A 118 23.87 12.29 16.96
C LEU A 118 24.66 11.15 17.62
N PRO A 119 24.28 9.88 17.40
CA PRO A 119 25.06 8.77 17.93
C PRO A 119 26.50 8.88 17.42
N PRO A 120 27.50 8.46 18.22
CA PRO A 120 28.90 8.56 17.82
C PRO A 120 29.13 7.84 16.48
N PRO A 121 29.94 8.44 15.58
CA PRO A 121 30.24 7.85 14.28
C PRO A 121 30.81 6.44 14.47
N GLY A 122 30.14 5.43 13.90
CA GLY A 122 30.57 4.03 13.95
C GLY A 122 29.63 3.08 14.67
N THR A 123 28.62 3.57 15.38
CA THR A 123 27.48 2.71 15.79
C THR A 123 26.51 2.67 14.62
N GLY A 124 26.56 1.59 13.82
CA GLY A 124 25.73 1.40 12.63
C GLY A 124 24.23 1.44 12.94
N THR A 125 23.71 2.64 13.14
CA THR A 125 22.32 2.91 13.50
C THR A 125 21.70 3.56 12.27
N THR A 126 20.57 3.01 11.84
CA THR A 126 19.82 3.54 10.70
C THR A 126 19.43 4.98 11.00
N THR A 127 19.99 5.93 10.25
CA THR A 127 19.71 7.35 10.47
C THR A 127 18.31 7.70 9.97
N ALA A 128 17.73 8.79 10.45
CA ALA A 128 16.45 9.30 9.94
C ALA A 128 16.48 9.55 8.42
N LEU A 129 17.66 9.87 7.87
CA LEU A 129 17.90 10.01 6.44
C LEU A 129 17.80 8.70 5.67
N HIS A 130 18.28 7.59 6.23
CA HIS A 130 18.09 6.27 5.63
C HIS A 130 16.63 5.89 5.60
N LEU A 131 15.93 5.96 6.75
CA LEU A 131 14.51 5.58 6.82
C LEU A 131 13.64 6.40 5.88
N MET A 132 13.87 7.72 5.82
CA MET A 132 13.14 8.59 4.91
C MET A 132 13.34 8.16 3.45
N VAL A 133 14.59 8.01 3.00
CA VAL A 133 14.89 7.70 1.60
C VAL A 133 14.41 6.29 1.25
N GLU A 134 14.65 5.31 2.11
CA GLU A 134 14.25 3.92 1.89
C GLU A 134 12.73 3.78 1.73
N GLU A 135 11.94 4.37 2.63
CA GLU A 135 10.48 4.38 2.53
C GLU A 135 10.01 5.16 1.29
N LEU A 136 10.68 6.28 0.98
CA LEU A 136 10.37 7.09 -0.19
C LEU A 136 10.68 6.36 -1.48
N LEU A 137 11.51 5.32 -1.48
CA LEU A 137 11.83 4.49 -2.65
C LEU A 137 10.97 3.22 -2.71
N LYS A 138 10.71 2.56 -1.57
CA LYS A 138 9.90 1.33 -1.51
C LYS A 138 8.40 1.57 -1.67
N GLY A 139 7.87 2.70 -1.19
CA GLY A 139 6.46 3.07 -1.34
C GLY A 139 5.51 2.34 -0.42
N HIS A 140 5.96 1.91 0.75
CA HIS A 140 5.07 1.31 1.74
C HIS A 140 4.26 2.40 2.45
N GLY A 141 2.97 2.15 2.63
CA GLY A 141 1.99 3.13 3.11
C GLY A 141 1.99 3.39 4.62
N SER A 142 3.00 2.94 5.36
CA SER A 142 3.04 3.04 6.83
C SER A 142 4.23 3.88 7.25
N TRP A 143 4.02 5.19 7.36
CA TRP A 143 5.08 6.14 7.72
C TRP A 143 4.96 6.51 9.19
N ASP A 144 5.99 6.28 10.02
CA ASP A 144 6.15 6.92 11.33
C ASP A 144 7.36 7.86 11.29
N PHE A 145 7.09 9.14 11.00
CA PHE A 145 8.12 10.17 10.92
C PHE A 145 8.40 10.81 12.28
N PRO A 146 9.65 11.21 12.55
CA PRO A 146 9.94 12.10 13.67
C PRO A 146 9.21 13.45 13.45
N PRO A 147 8.55 14.01 14.48
CA PRO A 147 7.77 15.25 14.36
C PRO A 147 8.59 16.49 13.97
N GLN A 148 9.92 16.36 13.93
CA GLN A 148 10.87 17.45 13.69
C GLN A 148 11.02 17.81 12.20
N LEU A 149 10.51 16.99 11.28
CA LEU A 149 10.66 17.19 9.83
C LEU A 149 9.53 18.01 9.19
N GLY A 150 8.61 18.54 9.99
CA GLY A 150 7.49 19.37 9.54
C GLY A 150 6.17 18.60 9.36
N PRO A 151 5.12 19.26 8.83
CA PRO A 151 3.81 18.66 8.71
C PRO A 151 3.84 17.44 7.79
N ARG A 152 3.27 16.32 8.27
CA ARG A 152 3.13 15.07 7.51
C ARG A 152 2.41 15.35 6.18
N PRO A 153 2.97 15.01 5.02
CA PRO A 153 2.24 15.06 3.76
C PRO A 153 1.05 14.11 3.85
N ARG A 154 -0.16 14.63 3.57
CA ARG A 154 -1.43 13.89 3.75
C ARG A 154 -1.63 12.77 2.73
N ASN A 155 -0.81 12.68 1.67
CA ASN A 155 -0.87 11.65 0.63
C ASN A 155 0.53 11.38 0.06
N LEU A 156 1.21 10.32 0.52
CA LEU A 156 2.40 9.77 -0.15
C LEU A 156 2.06 8.56 -1.02
N CYS A 157 0.77 8.35 -1.31
CA CYS A 157 0.28 7.24 -2.12
C CYS A 157 0.65 7.38 -3.60
N CYS A 158 0.84 8.61 -4.09
CA CYS A 158 1.26 8.91 -5.45
C CYS A 158 2.78 9.10 -5.54
N ILE A 159 3.37 8.63 -6.63
CA ILE A 159 4.83 8.72 -6.85
C ILE A 159 5.28 10.19 -7.00
N GLY A 160 4.46 11.05 -7.62
CA GLY A 160 4.76 12.49 -7.73
C GLY A 160 4.81 13.20 -6.37
N ASP A 161 3.93 12.85 -5.44
CA ASP A 161 3.95 13.41 -4.08
C ASP A 161 5.21 12.98 -3.30
N ARG A 162 5.65 11.73 -3.50
CA ARG A 162 6.93 11.24 -2.95
C ARG A 162 8.13 11.98 -3.54
N ALA A 163 8.10 12.26 -4.84
CA ALA A 163 9.14 13.05 -5.51
C ALA A 163 9.22 14.47 -4.91
N GLN A 164 8.08 15.17 -4.80
CA GLN A 164 8.03 16.50 -4.18
C GLN A 164 8.50 16.48 -2.72
N TYR A 165 8.13 15.45 -1.96
CA TYR A 165 8.58 15.33 -0.58
C TYR A 165 10.09 15.12 -0.49
N LEU A 166 10.67 14.26 -1.34
CA LEU A 166 12.13 14.08 -1.42
C LEU A 166 12.83 15.42 -1.70
N GLU A 167 12.37 16.18 -2.68
CA GLU A 167 12.97 17.49 -3.04
C GLU A 167 12.93 18.51 -1.90
N ARG A 168 11.88 18.49 -1.07
CA ARG A 168 11.71 19.46 0.03
C ARG A 168 12.42 19.02 1.31
N ALA A 169 12.36 17.73 1.64
CA ALA A 169 12.87 17.21 2.90
C ALA A 169 14.38 16.97 2.84
N PHE A 170 14.91 16.48 1.71
CA PHE A 170 16.31 16.07 1.60
C PHE A 170 17.30 17.21 1.92
N PRO A 171 17.19 18.43 1.34
CA PRO A 171 18.09 19.53 1.66
C PRO A 171 18.07 19.90 3.15
N ARG A 172 16.88 19.93 3.76
CA ARG A 172 16.71 20.25 5.20
C ARG A 172 17.38 19.24 6.10
N MET A 173 17.43 17.98 5.69
CA MET A 173 18.10 16.93 6.45
C MET A 173 19.62 17.08 6.36
N LEU A 174 20.14 17.46 5.19
CA LEU A 174 21.55 17.81 5.05
C LEU A 174 21.92 19.04 5.91
N GLU A 175 21.08 20.07 5.90
CA GLU A 175 21.23 21.27 6.76
C GLU A 175 21.19 20.94 8.25
N ALA A 176 20.40 19.93 8.65
CA ALA A 176 20.35 19.43 10.02
C ALA A 176 21.55 18.54 10.40
N GLY A 177 22.54 18.36 9.51
CA GLY A 177 23.76 17.61 9.77
C GLY A 177 23.67 16.10 9.55
N PHE A 178 22.60 15.60 8.92
CA PHE A 178 22.54 14.19 8.54
C PHE A 178 23.49 13.91 7.38
N SER A 179 24.50 13.06 7.63
CA SER A 179 25.46 12.68 6.59
C SER A 179 24.88 11.63 5.63
N PRO A 180 24.88 11.86 4.31
CA PRO A 180 24.42 10.88 3.32
C PRO A 180 25.46 9.79 3.04
N THR A 181 26.73 9.98 3.48
CA THR A 181 27.82 9.01 3.33
C THR A 181 27.98 8.10 4.55
N ALA A 182 27.36 8.44 5.68
CA ALA A 182 27.37 7.57 6.85
C ALA A 182 26.63 6.27 6.52
N PRO A 183 27.25 5.09 6.67
CA PRO A 183 26.56 3.83 6.47
C PRO A 183 25.57 3.54 7.60
N ASP A 184 24.47 2.87 7.28
CA ASP A 184 23.53 2.32 8.25
C ASP A 184 24.06 1.03 8.94
N ALA A 185 23.18 0.34 9.67
CA ALA A 185 23.48 -0.94 10.31
C ALA A 185 23.93 -2.04 9.34
N ALA A 186 23.51 -1.97 8.08
CA ALA A 186 23.80 -2.93 7.03
C ALA A 186 25.01 -2.52 6.17
N GLY A 187 25.64 -1.37 6.44
CA GLY A 187 26.73 -0.85 5.63
C GLY A 187 26.25 -0.11 4.37
N VAL A 188 24.94 0.12 4.22
CA VAL A 188 24.35 0.80 3.07
C VAL A 188 24.32 2.30 3.35
N THR A 189 24.72 3.11 2.38
CA THR A 189 24.65 4.57 2.47
C THR A 189 23.42 5.11 1.78
N VAL A 190 22.99 6.31 2.14
CA VAL A 190 21.88 7.02 1.48
C VAL A 190 22.17 7.24 -0.01
N ILE A 191 23.44 7.53 -0.35
CA ILE A 191 23.88 7.66 -1.75
C ILE A 191 23.66 6.36 -2.52
N ALA A 192 23.97 5.20 -1.92
CA ALA A 192 23.76 3.90 -2.54
C ALA A 192 22.26 3.65 -2.80
N LEU A 193 21.40 3.95 -1.81
CA LEU A 193 19.94 3.86 -1.96
C LEU A 193 19.42 4.78 -3.07
N LEU A 194 19.88 6.01 -3.14
CA LEU A 194 19.49 6.96 -4.18
C LEU A 194 19.93 6.47 -5.57
N LYS A 195 21.15 5.93 -5.72
CA LYS A 195 21.62 5.37 -7.00
C LYS A 195 20.78 4.16 -7.43
N GLU A 196 20.45 3.26 -6.51
CA GLU A 196 19.56 2.13 -6.78
C GLU A 196 18.15 2.58 -7.17
N GLY A 197 17.58 3.52 -6.41
CA GLY A 197 16.28 4.12 -6.68
C GLY A 197 16.23 4.81 -8.05
N TYR A 198 17.30 5.52 -8.43
CA TYR A 198 17.41 6.17 -9.73
C TYR A 198 17.30 5.17 -10.88
N ILE A 199 18.02 4.05 -10.79
CA ILE A 199 17.99 2.96 -11.77
C ILE A 199 16.59 2.34 -11.81
N GLN A 200 16.03 1.99 -10.65
CA GLN A 200 14.73 1.33 -10.55
C GLN A 200 13.60 2.20 -11.14
N HIS A 201 13.57 3.49 -10.80
CA HIS A 201 12.57 4.41 -11.34
C HIS A 201 12.78 4.72 -12.82
N GLY A 202 14.02 4.62 -13.33
CA GLY A 202 14.33 4.73 -14.76
C GLY A 202 13.78 3.59 -15.57
N THR A 203 14.11 2.36 -15.18
CA THR A 203 13.60 1.16 -15.84
C THR A 203 12.07 1.13 -15.84
N ARG A 204 11.44 1.57 -14.74
CA ARG A 204 9.97 1.69 -14.67
C ARG A 204 9.42 2.81 -15.56
N ALA A 205 10.03 3.98 -15.58
CA ALA A 205 9.61 5.08 -16.45
C ALA A 205 9.71 4.68 -17.92
N ASP A 206 10.81 4.02 -18.32
CA ASP A 206 11.02 3.56 -19.69
C ASP A 206 10.01 2.48 -20.09
N GLY A 207 9.71 1.53 -19.20
CA GLY A 207 8.68 0.53 -19.42
C GLY A 207 7.27 1.12 -19.51
N LEU A 208 7.01 2.23 -18.80
CA LEU A 208 5.72 2.91 -18.78
C LEU A 208 5.56 3.94 -19.90
N ARG A 209 6.59 4.30 -20.69
CA ARG A 209 6.51 5.30 -21.77
C ARG A 209 5.34 5.09 -22.76
N THR A 210 4.85 3.86 -22.87
CA THR A 210 3.74 3.47 -23.75
C THR A 210 2.35 3.71 -23.14
N THR A 211 2.29 4.01 -21.85
CA THR A 211 1.06 4.21 -21.07
C THR A 211 1.18 5.54 -20.30
N HIS A 212 0.11 6.31 -20.15
CA HIS A 212 0.16 7.67 -19.56
C HIS A 212 0.53 7.73 -18.05
N GLY A 213 1.22 6.72 -17.50
CA GLY A 213 1.60 6.59 -16.09
C GLY A 213 3.08 6.85 -15.77
N ASP A 214 3.89 7.30 -16.73
CA ASP A 214 5.33 7.48 -16.52
C ASP A 214 5.73 8.81 -15.84
N ALA A 215 4.85 9.82 -15.85
CA ALA A 215 5.12 11.16 -15.34
C ALA A 215 5.65 11.15 -13.88
N GLY A 216 4.98 10.44 -12.97
CA GLY A 216 5.41 10.37 -11.57
C GLY A 216 6.76 9.67 -11.40
N HIS A 217 7.07 8.64 -12.20
CA HIS A 217 8.37 7.98 -12.15
C HIS A 217 9.50 8.90 -12.65
N ARG A 218 9.25 9.71 -13.67
CA ARG A 218 10.22 10.70 -14.16
C ARG A 218 10.44 11.82 -13.15
N GLU A 219 9.37 12.33 -12.53
CA GLU A 219 9.49 13.31 -11.43
C GLU A 219 10.36 12.75 -10.29
N MET A 220 10.14 11.49 -9.92
CA MET A 220 10.95 10.84 -8.90
C MET A 220 12.42 10.70 -9.32
N GLN A 221 12.71 10.34 -10.57
CA GLN A 221 14.09 10.32 -11.05
C GLN A 221 14.77 11.70 -11.01
N VAL A 222 14.04 12.77 -11.35
CA VAL A 222 14.55 14.14 -11.27
C VAL A 222 14.84 14.51 -9.82
N ALA A 223 13.94 14.18 -8.89
CA ALA A 223 14.13 14.42 -7.46
C ALA A 223 15.37 13.66 -6.92
N ILE A 224 15.54 12.39 -7.29
CA ILE A 224 16.70 11.57 -6.91
C ILE A 224 18.00 12.14 -7.49
N ARG A 225 18.00 12.58 -8.76
CA ARG A 225 19.17 13.21 -9.38
C ARG A 225 19.59 14.47 -8.63
N ARG A 226 18.65 15.34 -8.30
CA ARG A 226 18.92 16.55 -7.50
C ARG A 226 19.45 16.21 -6.10
N ALA A 227 18.91 15.16 -5.47
CA ALA A 227 19.40 14.69 -4.18
C ALA A 227 20.86 14.20 -4.27
N LEU A 228 21.21 13.47 -5.33
CA LEU A 228 22.60 13.05 -5.60
C LEU A 228 23.53 14.24 -5.86
N GLU A 229 23.09 15.23 -6.64
CA GLU A 229 23.84 16.46 -6.88
C GLU A 229 24.15 17.22 -5.58
N LEU A 230 23.18 17.29 -4.65
CA LEU A 230 23.38 17.86 -3.31
C LEU A 230 24.36 17.06 -2.45
N CYS A 231 24.52 15.77 -2.71
CA CYS A 231 25.54 14.93 -2.10
C CYS A 231 26.92 15.04 -2.78
N GLY A 232 27.05 15.80 -3.87
CA GLY A 232 28.27 15.88 -4.67
C GLY A 232 28.52 14.65 -5.54
N GLU A 233 27.48 13.87 -5.81
CA GLU A 233 27.54 12.62 -6.58
C GLU A 233 26.84 12.78 -7.93
N GLU A 234 27.46 12.24 -8.99
CA GLU A 234 26.80 12.18 -10.29
C GLU A 234 25.79 11.03 -10.35
N ALA A 235 24.62 11.30 -10.94
CA ALA A 235 23.64 10.25 -11.18
C ALA A 235 24.22 9.21 -12.15
N PRO A 236 23.99 7.90 -11.93
CA PRO A 236 24.42 6.88 -12.87
C PRO A 236 23.85 7.22 -14.25
N LEU A 237 24.71 7.28 -15.27
CA LEU A 237 24.22 7.30 -16.64
C LEU A 237 23.36 6.05 -16.81
N CYS A 238 22.10 6.20 -17.23
CA CYS A 238 21.25 5.07 -17.60
C CYS A 238 21.87 4.39 -18.82
N GLY A 239 22.90 3.59 -18.58
CA GLY A 239 23.61 2.84 -19.58
C GLY A 239 22.70 1.74 -20.08
N GLY A 240 22.27 1.86 -21.34
CA GLY A 240 21.84 0.70 -22.11
C GLY A 240 22.93 -0.36 -22.01
N ALA A 241 22.51 -1.58 -21.68
CA ALA A 241 23.36 -2.73 -21.42
C ALA A 241 24.58 -2.81 -22.35
N ALA A 242 25.77 -2.49 -21.84
CA ALA A 242 27.03 -2.69 -22.51
C ALA A 242 27.76 -3.86 -21.84
N ALA A 243 27.72 -5.00 -22.54
CA ALA A 243 28.73 -6.06 -22.63
C ALA A 243 29.48 -6.49 -21.36
N ALA A 244 29.01 -7.60 -20.77
CA ALA A 244 29.90 -8.59 -20.15
C ALA A 244 30.00 -9.80 -21.10
N ALA A 245 31.10 -9.87 -21.84
CA ALA A 245 31.48 -11.05 -22.63
C ALA A 245 32.24 -12.03 -21.72
N GLY A 246 31.82 -13.30 -21.71
CA GLY A 246 32.52 -14.33 -20.95
C GLY A 246 31.93 -15.74 -21.09
N THR A 247 32.51 -16.50 -22.02
CA THR A 247 32.62 -17.98 -22.11
C THR A 247 31.34 -18.81 -22.33
N ALA A 248 31.18 -19.23 -23.58
CA ALA A 248 30.34 -20.35 -24.01
C ALA A 248 30.95 -21.69 -23.58
N GLY A 249 30.13 -22.55 -22.99
CA GLY A 249 30.38 -23.98 -22.83
C GLY A 249 29.16 -24.74 -23.32
N ASP A 250 29.33 -25.47 -24.42
CA ASP A 250 28.33 -26.39 -24.97
C ASP A 250 28.00 -27.49 -23.97
N ALA A 251 26.74 -27.54 -23.53
CA ALA A 251 26.19 -28.66 -22.78
C ALA A 251 24.94 -29.17 -23.52
N ALA A 252 25.04 -30.41 -24.00
CA ALA A 252 23.97 -31.13 -24.68
C ALA A 252 22.71 -31.21 -23.82
N ALA A 253 21.57 -30.79 -24.40
CA ALA A 253 20.27 -30.76 -23.75
C ALA A 253 19.78 -32.16 -23.39
N ALA A 254 19.63 -32.40 -22.08
CA ALA A 254 18.93 -33.56 -21.54
C ALA A 254 17.41 -33.43 -21.79
N PRO A 255 16.67 -34.53 -21.97
CA PRO A 255 15.23 -34.49 -22.15
C PRO A 255 14.55 -33.86 -20.92
N ALA A 256 13.64 -32.91 -21.17
CA ALA A 256 12.89 -32.20 -20.15
C ALA A 256 12.21 -33.20 -19.20
N GLY A 257 12.73 -33.28 -17.98
CA GLY A 257 12.12 -34.06 -16.90
C GLY A 257 10.71 -33.52 -16.57
N PRO A 258 9.87 -34.32 -15.90
CA PRO A 258 8.57 -33.85 -15.44
C PRO A 258 8.75 -32.61 -14.56
N ILE A 259 8.09 -31.52 -14.95
CA ILE A 259 8.10 -30.26 -14.20
C ILE A 259 7.62 -30.55 -12.78
N THR A 260 8.43 -30.20 -11.79
CA THR A 260 8.10 -30.45 -10.39
C THR A 260 7.00 -29.49 -9.93
N ALA A 261 6.13 -29.94 -9.02
CA ALA A 261 5.06 -29.10 -8.46
C ALA A 261 5.60 -27.78 -7.85
N ALA A 262 6.84 -27.81 -7.33
CA ALA A 262 7.52 -26.62 -6.81
C ALA A 262 7.83 -25.57 -7.89
N ALA A 263 8.22 -25.99 -9.09
CA ALA A 263 8.47 -25.07 -10.20
C ALA A 263 7.17 -24.38 -10.66
N ALA A 264 6.05 -25.12 -10.66
CA ALA A 264 4.74 -24.53 -10.94
C ALA A 264 4.31 -23.52 -9.84
N GLU A 265 4.63 -23.79 -8.57
CA GLU A 265 4.37 -22.87 -7.44
C GLU A 265 5.27 -21.63 -7.43
N ALA A 266 6.43 -21.63 -8.07
CA ALA A 266 7.15 -20.39 -8.33
C ALA A 266 6.52 -19.60 -9.50
N SER A 267 6.04 -20.32 -10.51
CA SER A 267 5.59 -19.76 -11.79
C SER A 267 4.25 -19.01 -11.72
N TRP A 268 3.35 -19.33 -10.78
CA TRP A 268 2.03 -18.66 -10.71
C TRP A 268 2.09 -17.19 -10.32
N ARG A 269 3.14 -16.77 -9.61
CA ARG A 269 3.38 -15.36 -9.25
C ARG A 269 4.25 -14.64 -10.28
N PHE A 270 4.76 -15.35 -11.27
CA PHE A 270 5.60 -14.75 -12.28
C PHE A 270 4.78 -13.73 -13.06
N ARG A 271 5.37 -12.54 -13.22
CA ARG A 271 4.77 -11.43 -13.95
C ARG A 271 5.46 -11.31 -15.29
N MET A 272 4.67 -11.02 -16.31
CA MET A 272 5.17 -10.80 -17.66
C MET A 272 6.30 -9.75 -17.61
N PRO A 273 7.53 -10.06 -18.07
CA PRO A 273 8.67 -9.18 -17.88
C PRO A 273 8.69 -8.05 -18.92
N ILE A 274 8.05 -8.25 -20.07
CA ILE A 274 8.14 -7.35 -21.22
C ILE A 274 6.80 -7.21 -21.97
N GLY A 275 6.68 -6.17 -22.79
CA GLY A 275 5.55 -5.97 -23.70
C GLY A 275 4.34 -5.29 -23.08
N VAL A 276 3.22 -5.29 -23.82
CA VAL A 276 1.97 -4.59 -23.45
C VAL A 276 1.37 -5.11 -22.14
N TYR A 277 1.65 -6.36 -21.79
CA TYR A 277 1.17 -6.98 -20.57
C TYR A 277 2.21 -7.01 -19.45
N ALA A 278 3.31 -6.25 -19.57
CA ALA A 278 4.35 -6.20 -18.55
C ALA A 278 3.77 -5.93 -17.14
N GLY A 279 4.24 -6.69 -16.16
CA GLY A 279 3.76 -6.62 -14.78
C GLY A 279 2.46 -7.40 -14.51
N ARG A 280 1.73 -7.90 -15.52
CA ARG A 280 0.58 -8.79 -15.29
C ARG A 280 1.02 -10.21 -14.99
N LEU A 281 0.21 -10.96 -14.24
CA LEU A 281 0.49 -12.37 -13.98
C LEU A 281 0.39 -13.18 -15.28
N LEU A 282 1.24 -14.20 -15.44
CA LEU A 282 1.18 -15.06 -16.64
C LEU A 282 -0.17 -15.75 -16.82
N THR A 283 -0.85 -16.06 -15.71
CA THR A 283 -2.19 -16.66 -15.69
C THR A 283 -3.31 -15.71 -16.09
N GLU A 284 -3.02 -14.41 -16.22
CA GLU A 284 -3.95 -13.37 -16.66
C GLU A 284 -3.71 -12.95 -18.12
N LEU A 285 -2.71 -13.54 -18.79
CA LEU A 285 -2.42 -13.23 -20.18
C LEU A 285 -3.56 -13.72 -21.08
N PRO A 286 -4.05 -12.87 -22.00
CA PRO A 286 -5.05 -13.32 -22.96
C PRO A 286 -4.51 -14.43 -23.87
N ALA A 287 -5.37 -15.41 -24.21
CA ALA A 287 -5.00 -16.53 -25.06
C ALA A 287 -4.40 -16.09 -26.41
N HIS A 288 -4.99 -15.07 -27.06
CA HIS A 288 -4.47 -14.52 -28.32
C HIS A 288 -3.06 -13.92 -28.19
N HIS A 289 -2.67 -13.46 -26.98
CA HIS A 289 -1.32 -12.95 -26.76
C HIS A 289 -0.30 -14.09 -26.61
N ILE A 290 -0.69 -15.17 -25.93
CA ILE A 290 0.11 -16.39 -25.83
C ILE A 290 0.32 -16.99 -27.23
N GLU A 291 -0.76 -17.07 -28.02
CA GLU A 291 -0.70 -17.51 -29.42
C GLU A 291 0.24 -16.64 -30.27
N TRP A 292 0.17 -15.31 -30.14
CA TRP A 292 1.09 -14.41 -30.81
C TRP A 292 2.55 -14.66 -30.40
N MET A 293 2.86 -14.87 -29.11
CA MET A 293 4.22 -15.18 -28.65
C MET A 293 4.73 -16.49 -29.25
N CYS A 294 3.89 -17.53 -29.29
CA CYS A 294 4.23 -18.83 -29.88
C CYS A 294 4.43 -18.77 -31.40
N ASN A 295 3.67 -17.93 -32.10
CA ASN A 295 3.75 -17.78 -33.56
C ASN A 295 4.87 -16.82 -34.01
N THR A 296 5.48 -16.07 -33.08
CA THR A 296 6.56 -15.14 -33.40
C THR A 296 7.90 -15.87 -33.39
N GLU A 297 8.52 -16.04 -34.58
CA GLU A 297 9.79 -16.74 -34.72
C GLU A 297 10.90 -16.10 -33.85
N GLY A 298 11.62 -16.95 -33.11
CA GLY A 298 12.72 -16.53 -32.24
C GLY A 298 12.30 -15.70 -31.03
N PHE A 299 11.00 -15.52 -30.75
CA PHE A 299 10.54 -14.72 -29.61
C PHE A 299 11.17 -15.21 -28.30
N PHE A 300 11.06 -16.51 -28.02
CA PHE A 300 11.59 -17.11 -26.79
C PHE A 300 13.12 -17.23 -26.79
N ASP A 301 13.77 -17.27 -27.96
CA ASP A 301 15.22 -17.47 -28.09
C ASP A 301 16.02 -16.15 -28.05
N SER A 302 15.36 -15.03 -28.37
CA SER A 302 15.98 -13.74 -28.60
C SER A 302 16.68 -13.14 -27.38
N ARG A 303 16.18 -13.41 -26.17
CA ARG A 303 16.66 -12.81 -24.93
C ARG A 303 16.66 -13.83 -23.77
N PRO A 304 17.53 -13.68 -22.76
CA PRO A 304 17.49 -14.56 -21.59
C PRO A 304 16.16 -14.47 -20.83
N GLU A 305 15.56 -13.27 -20.73
CA GLU A 305 14.28 -13.07 -20.04
C GLU A 305 13.12 -13.77 -20.76
N THR A 306 13.19 -13.90 -22.09
CA THR A 306 12.16 -14.62 -22.87
C THR A 306 12.30 -16.13 -22.73
N ARG A 307 13.50 -16.66 -22.44
CA ARG A 307 13.69 -18.09 -22.14
C ARG A 307 13.13 -18.44 -20.76
N GLU A 308 13.42 -17.62 -19.76
CA GLU A 308 12.83 -17.76 -18.42
C GLU A 308 11.30 -17.69 -18.49
N LEU A 309 10.76 -16.75 -19.26
CA LEU A 309 9.33 -16.68 -19.54
C LEU A 309 8.79 -17.99 -20.15
N LEU A 310 9.49 -18.59 -21.12
CA LEU A 310 9.09 -19.86 -21.72
C LEU A 310 9.03 -20.98 -20.67
N GLU A 311 10.04 -21.07 -19.80
CA GLU A 311 10.07 -22.06 -18.72
C GLU A 311 8.86 -21.92 -17.79
N HIS A 312 8.50 -20.69 -17.42
CA HIS A 312 7.31 -20.43 -16.62
C HIS A 312 6.00 -20.73 -17.35
N LEU A 313 5.89 -20.41 -18.65
CA LEU A 313 4.71 -20.74 -19.45
C LEU A 313 4.54 -22.27 -19.60
N LEU A 314 5.64 -23.01 -19.79
CA LEU A 314 5.65 -24.47 -19.80
C LEU A 314 5.26 -25.05 -18.44
N ALA A 315 5.79 -24.50 -17.35
CA ALA A 315 5.47 -24.93 -15.98
C ALA A 315 4.00 -24.69 -15.61
N LEU A 316 3.41 -23.63 -16.14
CA LEU A 316 1.98 -23.34 -16.00
C LEU A 316 1.08 -24.17 -16.93
N GLY A 317 1.66 -24.89 -17.89
CA GLY A 317 0.91 -25.62 -18.92
C GLY A 317 0.14 -24.70 -19.88
N LEU A 318 0.59 -23.45 -20.04
CA LEU A 318 0.00 -22.48 -20.98
C LEU A 318 0.48 -22.73 -22.42
N VAL A 319 1.67 -23.29 -22.55
CA VAL A 319 2.29 -23.67 -23.82
C VAL A 319 2.85 -25.09 -23.69
N ARG A 320 3.06 -25.74 -24.83
CA ARG A 320 3.71 -27.07 -24.91
C ARG A 320 4.72 -27.06 -26.05
N GLN A 321 5.73 -27.94 -25.96
CA GLN A 321 6.66 -28.16 -27.07
C GLN A 321 6.18 -29.32 -27.94
N GLU A 322 5.97 -29.08 -29.22
CA GLU A 322 5.61 -30.09 -30.22
C GLU A 322 6.54 -29.94 -31.44
N GLY A 323 7.30 -30.99 -31.76
CA GLY A 323 8.21 -30.98 -32.92
C GLY A 323 9.27 -29.88 -32.89
N GLY A 324 9.74 -29.47 -31.70
CA GLY A 324 10.70 -28.38 -31.54
C GLY A 324 10.09 -26.98 -31.66
N ARG A 325 8.77 -26.85 -31.82
CA ARG A 325 8.05 -25.58 -31.78
C ARG A 325 7.28 -25.44 -30.48
N VAL A 326 7.21 -24.22 -29.96
CA VAL A 326 6.35 -23.88 -28.83
C VAL A 326 4.96 -23.60 -29.40
N VAL A 327 3.97 -24.39 -29.01
CA VAL A 327 2.58 -24.26 -29.45
C VAL A 327 1.75 -23.84 -28.24
N PRO A 328 0.82 -22.88 -28.38
CA PRO A 328 -0.09 -22.57 -27.29
C PRO A 328 -0.92 -23.82 -26.98
N VAL A 329 -1.14 -24.11 -25.69
CA VAL A 329 -2.13 -25.11 -25.32
C VAL A 329 -3.48 -24.49 -25.60
N HIS A 330 -4.03 -24.77 -26.79
CA HIS A 330 -5.42 -24.45 -27.09
C HIS A 330 -6.28 -25.26 -26.14
N GLU A 331 -6.71 -24.61 -25.07
CA GLU A 331 -7.64 -25.20 -24.13
C GLU A 331 -8.93 -25.53 -24.87
N GLU A 332 -9.52 -26.68 -24.51
CA GLU A 332 -10.87 -27.02 -24.94
C GLU A 332 -11.78 -25.81 -24.68
N ASP A 333 -12.72 -25.53 -25.60
CA ASP A 333 -13.70 -24.45 -25.42
C ASP A 333 -14.21 -24.50 -23.97
N SER A 334 -14.10 -23.39 -23.24
CA SER A 334 -14.49 -23.30 -21.83
C SER A 334 -15.91 -23.80 -21.58
N ARG A 335 -16.78 -23.78 -22.61
CA ARG A 335 -18.13 -24.36 -22.58
C ARG A 335 -18.16 -25.90 -22.55
N THR A 336 -17.12 -26.54 -23.08
CA THR A 336 -16.95 -28.00 -23.14
C THR A 336 -16.04 -28.55 -22.05
N ALA A 337 -15.31 -27.67 -21.34
CA ALA A 337 -14.45 -28.05 -20.24
C ALA A 337 -15.22 -28.81 -19.16
N ARG A 338 -14.60 -29.87 -18.61
CA ARG A 338 -15.18 -30.75 -17.60
C ARG A 338 -14.43 -30.66 -16.28
N MET A 339 -15.18 -30.77 -15.19
CA MET A 339 -14.63 -30.78 -13.83
C MET A 339 -13.59 -31.92 -13.69
N PRO A 340 -12.35 -31.60 -13.30
CA PRO A 340 -11.30 -32.60 -13.30
C PRO A 340 -11.38 -33.61 -12.15
N PHE A 341 -11.95 -33.26 -11.00
CA PHE A 341 -11.82 -34.06 -9.77
C PHE A 341 -13.09 -34.03 -8.92
N GLY A 342 -13.05 -34.83 -7.85
CA GLY A 342 -14.11 -34.85 -6.85
C GLY A 342 -15.42 -35.49 -7.36
N PRO A 343 -16.53 -35.26 -6.63
CA PRO A 343 -17.82 -35.89 -6.93
C PRO A 343 -18.45 -35.41 -8.24
N HIS A 344 -18.03 -34.25 -8.75
CA HIS A 344 -18.49 -33.70 -10.02
C HIS A 344 -17.56 -34.04 -11.20
N ARG A 345 -16.57 -34.93 -11.03
CA ARG A 345 -15.62 -35.27 -12.10
C ARG A 345 -16.36 -35.65 -13.40
N GLY A 346 -15.96 -35.02 -14.50
CA GLY A 346 -16.56 -35.23 -15.82
C GLY A 346 -17.82 -34.39 -16.11
N THR A 347 -18.38 -33.70 -15.12
CA THR A 347 -19.49 -32.75 -15.32
C THR A 347 -18.98 -31.51 -16.06
N LEU A 348 -19.77 -30.96 -17.00
CA LEU A 348 -19.41 -29.72 -17.68
C LEU A 348 -19.33 -28.56 -16.67
N LEU A 349 -18.37 -27.66 -16.86
CA LEU A 349 -18.18 -26.52 -15.95
C LEU A 349 -19.38 -25.55 -15.96
N THR A 350 -20.13 -25.51 -17.07
CA THR A 350 -21.40 -24.78 -17.22
C THR A 350 -22.49 -25.31 -16.29
N ASP A 351 -22.48 -26.62 -16.06
CA ASP A 351 -23.55 -27.37 -15.39
C ASP A 351 -23.27 -27.56 -13.89
N LEU A 352 -22.13 -27.09 -13.41
CA LEU A 352 -21.82 -27.08 -11.99
C LEU A 352 -22.86 -26.26 -11.23
N SER A 353 -23.30 -26.75 -10.08
CA SER A 353 -24.23 -26.00 -9.25
C SER A 353 -23.53 -24.75 -8.68
N PRO A 354 -24.23 -23.60 -8.55
CA PRO A 354 -23.66 -22.42 -7.90
C PRO A 354 -23.14 -22.71 -6.48
N GLY A 355 -23.84 -23.58 -5.74
CA GLY A 355 -23.43 -24.01 -4.40
C GLY A 355 -22.09 -24.75 -4.38
N PHE A 356 -21.80 -25.56 -5.40
CA PHE A 356 -20.50 -26.22 -5.51
C PHE A 356 -19.37 -25.22 -5.83
N ILE A 357 -19.63 -24.23 -6.68
CA ILE A 357 -18.66 -23.17 -6.99
C ILE A 357 -18.38 -22.30 -5.76
N GLU A 358 -19.41 -21.95 -5.00
CA GLU A 358 -19.26 -21.23 -3.74
C GLU A 358 -18.44 -22.05 -2.74
N TRP A 359 -18.71 -23.35 -2.63
CA TRP A 359 -17.92 -24.25 -1.81
C TRP A 359 -16.45 -24.28 -2.24
N MET A 360 -16.13 -24.40 -3.53
CA MET A 360 -14.74 -24.36 -4.03
C MET A 360 -14.03 -23.06 -3.66
N CYS A 361 -14.68 -21.91 -3.87
CA CYS A 361 -14.12 -20.60 -3.52
C CYS A 361 -13.92 -20.45 -2.00
N ARG A 362 -14.84 -20.99 -1.19
CA ARG A 362 -14.73 -21.00 0.26
C ARG A 362 -13.59 -21.91 0.74
N GLU A 363 -13.41 -23.05 0.09
CA GLU A 363 -12.35 -24.01 0.39
C GLU A 363 -10.97 -23.42 0.08
N ASP A 364 -10.85 -22.66 -1.02
CA ASP A 364 -9.65 -21.88 -1.35
C ASP A 364 -9.27 -20.88 -0.24
N ARG A 365 -10.26 -20.17 0.31
CA ARG A 365 -10.04 -19.27 1.45
C ARG A 365 -9.59 -20.01 2.71
N ARG A 366 -10.17 -21.18 2.99
CA ARG A 366 -9.90 -21.95 4.21
C ARG A 366 -8.50 -22.57 4.22
N LYS A 367 -8.01 -23.07 3.09
CA LYS A 367 -6.75 -23.83 3.02
C LYS A 367 -5.47 -22.97 2.91
N ARG A 368 -5.56 -21.68 3.28
CA ARG A 368 -4.69 -20.56 2.86
C ARG A 368 -5.01 -20.12 1.42
N PRO A 369 -5.06 -18.79 1.16
CA PRO A 369 -5.41 -18.26 -0.16
C PRO A 369 -4.55 -18.90 -1.26
N GLY A 370 -5.19 -19.40 -2.32
CA GLY A 370 -4.51 -20.00 -3.47
C GLY A 370 -4.08 -21.46 -3.32
N ARG A 371 -4.47 -22.17 -2.25
CA ARG A 371 -4.15 -23.61 -2.11
C ARG A 371 -5.19 -24.55 -2.73
N PHE A 372 -6.44 -24.11 -2.90
CA PHE A 372 -7.41 -24.97 -3.59
C PHE A 372 -7.21 -24.84 -5.09
N PHE A 373 -7.18 -23.61 -5.59
CA PHE A 373 -6.68 -23.32 -6.93
C PHE A 373 -5.16 -23.30 -6.91
N ASP A 374 -4.57 -24.40 -6.47
CA ASP A 374 -3.13 -24.56 -6.40
C ASP A 374 -2.47 -24.35 -7.78
N SER A 375 -1.16 -24.25 -7.75
CA SER A 375 -0.32 -24.15 -8.93
C SER A 375 -0.27 -25.43 -9.77
N THR A 376 -1.11 -26.45 -9.50
CA THR A 376 -1.17 -27.57 -10.44
C THR A 376 -1.75 -27.07 -11.76
N PRO A 377 -1.17 -27.43 -12.92
CA PRO A 377 -1.66 -26.98 -14.23
C PRO A 377 -3.16 -27.24 -14.42
N ARG A 378 -3.65 -28.32 -13.81
CA ARG A 378 -5.05 -28.73 -13.82
C ARG A 378 -5.98 -27.76 -13.09
N MET A 379 -5.56 -27.26 -11.92
CA MET A 379 -6.35 -26.29 -11.15
C MET A 379 -6.29 -24.90 -11.76
N VAL A 380 -5.15 -24.52 -12.35
CA VAL A 380 -4.99 -23.27 -13.11
C VAL A 380 -5.91 -23.25 -14.34
N ALA A 381 -5.95 -24.34 -15.11
CA ALA A 381 -6.88 -24.49 -16.24
C ALA A 381 -8.34 -24.40 -15.76
N LEU A 382 -8.70 -25.10 -14.68
CA LEU A 382 -10.05 -25.01 -14.09
C LEU A 382 -10.41 -23.57 -13.70
N LEU A 383 -9.52 -22.85 -13.01
CA LEU A 383 -9.78 -21.46 -12.61
C LEU A 383 -9.97 -20.56 -13.82
N ARG A 384 -9.16 -20.73 -14.86
CA ARG A 384 -9.26 -19.96 -16.11
C ARG A 384 -10.61 -20.19 -16.78
N HIS A 385 -10.99 -21.45 -16.99
CA HIS A 385 -12.29 -21.78 -17.56
C HIS A 385 -13.46 -21.20 -16.74
N LEU A 386 -13.40 -21.27 -15.41
CA LEU A 386 -14.44 -20.69 -14.55
C LEU A 386 -14.50 -19.16 -14.66
N LYS A 387 -13.35 -18.48 -14.87
CA LYS A 387 -13.30 -17.02 -15.10
C LYS A 387 -13.88 -16.66 -16.47
N GLU A 388 -13.51 -17.40 -17.52
CA GLU A 388 -14.01 -17.20 -18.89
C GLU A 388 -15.51 -17.43 -18.99
N LEU A 389 -16.04 -18.43 -18.26
CA LEU A 389 -17.48 -18.64 -18.12
C LEU A 389 -18.19 -17.59 -17.26
N GLY A 390 -17.45 -16.62 -16.69
CA GLY A 390 -17.99 -15.59 -15.80
C GLY A 390 -18.54 -16.14 -14.48
N ARG A 391 -18.12 -17.35 -14.08
CA ARG A 391 -18.63 -18.04 -12.88
C ARG A 391 -17.86 -17.65 -11.62
N VAL A 392 -16.60 -17.23 -11.76
CA VAL A 392 -15.76 -16.73 -10.67
C VAL A 392 -14.99 -15.50 -11.12
N LYS A 393 -14.58 -14.67 -10.15
CA LYS A 393 -13.66 -13.55 -10.37
C LYS A 393 -12.55 -13.59 -9.33
N GLN A 394 -11.37 -13.05 -9.68
CA GLN A 394 -10.26 -12.91 -8.75
C GLN A 394 -10.28 -11.51 -8.13
N VAL A 395 -10.18 -11.44 -6.80
CA VAL A 395 -10.14 -10.20 -6.01
C VAL A 395 -8.92 -10.30 -5.08
N GLY A 396 -7.82 -9.68 -5.48
CA GLY A 396 -6.52 -9.89 -4.84
C GLY A 396 -6.08 -11.35 -4.94
N ASP A 397 -5.74 -11.95 -3.80
CA ASP A 397 -5.32 -13.36 -3.71
C ASP A 397 -6.51 -14.34 -3.57
N PHE A 398 -7.74 -13.85 -3.69
CA PHE A 398 -8.94 -14.65 -3.47
C PHE A 398 -9.72 -14.87 -4.75
N VAL A 399 -10.17 -16.11 -4.95
CA VAL A 399 -11.19 -16.44 -5.93
C VAL A 399 -12.56 -16.32 -5.26
N VAL A 400 -13.46 -15.55 -5.87
CA VAL A 400 -14.82 -15.35 -5.37
C VAL A 400 -15.83 -15.76 -6.43
N PRO A 401 -16.94 -16.41 -6.04
CA PRO A 401 -17.98 -16.75 -7.00
C PRO A 401 -18.59 -15.47 -7.55
N CYS A 402 -18.82 -15.43 -8.85
CA CYS A 402 -19.72 -14.45 -9.42
C CYS A 402 -21.12 -14.90 -8.98
N THR A 403 -21.69 -14.23 -8.00
CA THR A 403 -23.13 -14.34 -7.77
C THR A 403 -23.77 -14.03 -9.10
N ALA A 404 -24.56 -14.96 -9.65
CA ALA A 404 -25.44 -14.61 -10.75
C ALA A 404 -26.17 -13.36 -10.27
N GLN A 405 -25.82 -12.20 -10.82
CA GLN A 405 -26.70 -11.05 -10.71
C GLN A 405 -28.01 -11.63 -11.23
N PRO A 406 -29.08 -11.71 -10.41
CA PRO A 406 -30.37 -12.12 -10.94
C PRO A 406 -30.54 -11.25 -12.16
N GLN A 407 -30.53 -11.87 -13.35
CA GLN A 407 -30.74 -11.12 -14.57
C GLN A 407 -32.02 -10.36 -14.26
N ARG A 408 -31.91 -9.05 -14.10
CA ARG A 408 -33.08 -8.20 -14.02
C ARG A 408 -33.65 -8.29 -15.43
N HIS A 409 -34.38 -9.38 -15.70
CA HIS A 409 -35.50 -9.36 -16.61
C HIS A 409 -36.45 -8.34 -15.98
N GLY A 410 -36.18 -7.07 -16.26
CA GLY A 410 -37.24 -6.10 -16.29
C GLY A 410 -38.31 -6.65 -17.23
N PRO A 411 -39.59 -6.47 -16.90
CA PRO A 411 -40.67 -6.89 -17.78
C PRO A 411 -40.42 -6.34 -19.19
N PRO A 412 -40.77 -7.07 -20.25
CA PRO A 412 -40.63 -6.57 -21.61
C PRO A 412 -41.46 -5.29 -21.68
N TYR A 413 -40.81 -4.14 -21.83
CA TYR A 413 -41.53 -2.97 -22.30
C TYR A 413 -41.88 -3.25 -23.75
N ASP A 414 -43.19 -3.34 -24.01
CA ASP A 414 -43.74 -3.26 -25.35
C ASP A 414 -43.28 -1.93 -25.97
N GLU A 415 -42.30 -2.00 -26.86
CA GLU A 415 -41.99 -0.92 -27.79
C GLU A 415 -43.12 -0.86 -28.83
N HIS A 416 -44.23 -0.25 -28.44
CA HIS A 416 -45.18 0.32 -29.37
C HIS A 416 -44.79 1.76 -29.67
N MET A 417 -44.23 1.94 -30.87
CA MET A 417 -44.57 2.99 -31.83
C MET A 417 -44.87 4.37 -31.22
N HIS A 418 -43.93 5.30 -31.30
CA HIS A 418 -44.26 6.63 -31.80
C HIS A 418 -43.10 7.16 -32.64
N GLY A 419 -43.44 7.47 -33.90
CA GLY A 419 -42.54 8.04 -34.88
C GLY A 419 -42.24 9.51 -34.63
N ASP A 420 -41.32 9.99 -35.44
CA ASP A 420 -41.06 11.38 -35.80
C ASP A 420 -42.21 12.34 -35.48
N ASP A 421 -41.89 13.35 -34.66
CA ASP A 421 -42.08 14.73 -35.10
C ASP A 421 -41.15 15.67 -34.31
N GLY A 422 -40.50 16.56 -35.06
CA GLY A 422 -39.45 17.42 -34.54
C GLY A 422 -39.95 18.53 -33.61
N GLY A 423 -39.10 18.91 -32.66
CA GLY A 423 -39.36 20.08 -31.81
C GLY A 423 -38.23 20.35 -30.83
N ARG A 424 -37.33 21.26 -31.19
CA ARG A 424 -36.44 21.93 -30.23
C ARG A 424 -37.30 22.72 -29.24
N VAL A 425 -37.27 22.33 -27.96
CA VAL A 425 -37.50 23.24 -26.84
C VAL A 425 -36.53 22.85 -25.71
N ALA A 426 -35.71 23.82 -25.30
CA ALA A 426 -34.88 23.71 -24.10
C ALA A 426 -35.79 23.81 -22.86
N ASP A 427 -35.69 22.86 -21.94
CA ASP A 427 -36.37 22.93 -20.64
C ASP A 427 -35.35 23.22 -19.53
N PRO A 428 -35.42 24.40 -18.87
CA PRO A 428 -34.56 24.81 -17.79
C PRO A 428 -35.26 24.54 -16.44
N ASN A 429 -35.26 23.30 -15.96
CA ASN A 429 -35.74 22.98 -14.61
C ASN A 429 -34.96 21.78 -14.03
N CYS A 430 -33.70 22.01 -13.69
CA CYS A 430 -32.97 21.15 -12.75
C CYS A 430 -31.95 21.97 -11.95
N ALA A 431 -32.47 22.96 -11.23
CA ALA A 431 -31.77 23.68 -10.18
C ALA A 431 -32.77 24.02 -9.08
N VAL A 432 -32.27 24.16 -7.85
CA VAL A 432 -32.97 24.45 -6.58
C VAL A 432 -33.32 23.19 -5.78
N CYS A 433 -32.40 22.82 -4.88
CA CYS A 433 -32.64 22.77 -3.43
C CYS A 433 -31.29 22.65 -2.69
N MET A 434 -30.64 23.80 -2.52
CA MET A 434 -29.76 24.09 -1.39
C MET A 434 -30.46 25.14 -0.54
N ALA A 435 -30.26 25.03 0.78
CA ALA A 435 -30.66 25.92 1.88
C ALA A 435 -32.08 25.69 2.45
N LEU A 436 -32.15 25.04 3.62
CA LEU A 436 -32.14 25.70 4.94
C LEU A 436 -32.19 24.64 6.07
N GLY A 437 -31.23 24.68 7.00
CA GLY A 437 -31.12 23.82 8.18
C GLY A 437 -29.69 23.65 8.63
#